data_AF-A0A4U7C057-F1
#
_entry.id   AF-A0A4U7C057-F1
#
_cell.length_a   1.000
_cell.length_b   1.000
_cell.length_c   1.000
_cell.angle_alpha   90.00
_cell.angle_beta   90.00
_cell.angle_gamma   90.00
#
_symmetry.space_group_name_H-M   'P 1'
#
loop_
_entity.id
_entity.type
_entity.pdbx_description
1 polymer ?
#
loop_
_entity_poly.entity_id
_entity_poly.type
_entity_poly.pdbx_seq_one_letter_code
_entity_poly.pdbx_strand_id
1 'polypeptide(L)'
;MEFPDRSEVDGLIDPQPLPEFARVRYEPRAERLDGVAETARKELDELALDGLDSGATVAVGVGSRGIDRIDEVAAAVVERIAERGFEPVVVPAMGSHGGATPEGQREVLAALGVTEERVGAPIDARMGAERLATAGVGDADLPVYFSEAALAADAVVVVNRVKAHTNFTGEIESGLTKMTVVGLGKQRGAKSFHSTALAEGYVETLTAALDVIEEETPLVGGIALVENFEEEIGHLEAVPAGSFLAREPELLERANDEMPTLPVDDVDLLVVDEIGKEISGAGMDTNVIGRYRVLNASDPETPDVDLIYVRGLTEATKGNGNGIGLADLTRRSAVDQLDLKKSYANALTSGSLAKSKLPVVAPDDEFGLRTAAAALGAYDPETARIVWIRNTQDLGEYRVSDAVVDDLPEGADVVGRETVAFEDGTARFEAAGGDGSGA
;
A
#
# COMPACT_ATOMS: atom_id res chain seq x y z
N MET A 1 -21.92 20.18 5.24
CA MET A 1 -22.47 19.41 6.36
C MET A 1 -22.37 20.33 7.56
N GLU A 2 -23.39 20.43 8.41
CA GLU A 2 -23.29 21.24 9.64
C GLU A 2 -22.73 20.33 10.74
N PHE A 3 -21.55 20.68 11.25
CA PHE A 3 -20.93 20.03 12.41
C PHE A 3 -21.08 20.93 13.63
N PRO A 4 -21.14 20.39 14.85
CA PRO A 4 -21.20 21.22 16.04
C PRO A 4 -19.92 22.05 16.21
N ASP A 5 -20.07 23.31 16.59
CA ASP A 5 -18.98 24.20 16.95
C ASP A 5 -18.46 23.90 18.36
N ARG A 6 -17.24 24.36 18.67
CA ARG A 6 -16.58 24.11 19.96
C ARG A 6 -17.49 24.46 21.14
N SER A 7 -18.16 25.61 21.12
CA SER A 7 -19.05 26.05 22.21
C SER A 7 -20.25 25.13 22.45
N GLU A 8 -20.67 24.35 21.45
CA GLU A 8 -21.83 23.45 21.57
C GLU A 8 -21.46 22.12 22.24
N VAL A 9 -20.19 21.73 22.16
CA VAL A 9 -19.71 20.41 22.64
C VAL A 9 -18.71 20.49 23.80
N ASP A 10 -18.12 21.67 24.07
CA ASP A 10 -17.05 21.82 25.06
C ASP A 10 -17.43 21.31 26.46
N GLY A 11 -18.68 21.49 26.88
CA GLY A 11 -19.19 21.02 28.17
C GLY A 11 -19.66 19.56 28.20
N LEU A 12 -19.56 18.82 27.09
CA LEU A 12 -19.96 17.41 27.03
C LEU A 12 -18.86 16.48 27.56
N ILE A 13 -17.60 16.91 27.49
CA ILE A 13 -16.43 16.12 27.87
C ILE A 13 -15.49 16.99 28.69
N ASP A 14 -15.24 16.58 29.93
CA ASP A 14 -14.32 17.27 30.81
C ASP A 14 -12.89 17.25 30.25
N PRO A 15 -12.09 18.31 30.44
CA PRO A 15 -10.69 18.33 30.06
C PRO A 15 -9.91 17.13 30.61
N GLN A 16 -9.16 16.47 29.73
CA GLN A 16 -8.27 15.36 30.07
C GLN A 16 -6.82 15.83 29.94
N PRO A 17 -5.96 15.63 30.96
CA PRO A 17 -4.53 15.90 30.81
C PRO A 17 -3.93 14.95 29.77
N LEU A 18 -3.02 15.44 28.93
CA LEU A 18 -2.23 14.61 28.01
C LEU A 18 -0.90 14.19 28.66
N PRO A 19 -0.35 13.03 28.29
CA PRO A 19 0.98 12.62 28.74
C PRO A 19 2.07 13.55 28.18
N GLU A 20 3.25 13.47 28.80
CA GLU A 20 4.49 13.84 28.11
C GLU A 20 4.78 12.81 27.00
N PHE A 21 5.40 13.25 25.92
CA PHE A 21 5.76 12.41 24.80
C PHE A 21 7.28 12.33 24.63
N ALA A 22 7.78 11.11 24.45
CA ALA A 22 9.11 10.88 23.90
C ALA A 22 9.09 11.11 22.39
N ARG A 23 9.96 11.99 21.89
CA ARG A 23 10.27 12.06 20.46
C ARG A 23 11.28 10.97 20.14
N VAL A 24 10.89 10.06 19.27
CA VAL A 24 11.67 8.88 18.91
C VAL A 24 12.16 9.00 17.48
N ARG A 25 13.42 8.63 17.27
CA ARG A 25 13.98 8.35 15.95
C ARG A 25 14.21 6.86 15.85
N TYR A 26 13.73 6.26 14.77
CA TYR A 26 13.85 4.84 14.50
C TYR A 26 14.53 4.64 13.16
N GLU A 27 15.72 4.03 13.19
CA GLU A 27 16.52 3.74 12.02
C GLU A 27 16.88 2.24 12.04
N PRO A 28 15.95 1.34 11.67
CA PRO A 28 16.27 -0.07 11.56
C PRO A 28 17.31 -0.28 10.46
N ARG A 29 18.01 -1.42 10.52
CA ARG A 29 18.92 -1.80 9.44
C ARG A 29 18.09 -2.08 8.18
N ALA A 30 18.12 -1.17 7.23
CA ALA A 30 17.54 -1.35 5.90
C ALA A 30 18.66 -1.61 4.88
N GLU A 31 18.61 -2.74 4.18
CA GLU A 31 19.54 -3.00 3.08
C GLU A 31 18.99 -2.38 1.79
N ARG A 32 19.79 -1.55 1.11
CA ARG A 32 19.46 -1.00 -0.21
C ARG A 32 20.26 -1.74 -1.28
N LEU A 33 19.60 -2.14 -2.36
CA LEU A 33 20.25 -2.72 -3.53
C LEU A 33 20.97 -1.61 -4.32
N ASP A 34 22.31 -1.71 -4.35
CA ASP A 34 23.15 -0.95 -5.26
C ASP A 34 23.10 -1.56 -6.66
N GLY A 35 23.11 -0.72 -7.71
CA GLY A 35 23.12 -1.20 -9.09
C GLY A 35 21.85 -1.93 -9.51
N VAL A 36 20.68 -1.32 -9.27
CA VAL A 36 19.36 -1.89 -9.61
C VAL A 36 19.27 -2.25 -11.10
N ALA A 37 19.70 -1.37 -12.01
CA ALA A 37 19.71 -1.66 -13.44
C ALA A 37 20.57 -2.89 -13.79
N GLU A 38 21.80 -2.98 -13.27
CA GLU A 38 22.69 -4.12 -13.55
C GLU A 38 22.11 -5.44 -13.02
N THR A 39 21.53 -5.40 -11.83
CA THR A 39 20.88 -6.57 -11.21
C THR A 39 19.66 -6.99 -12.03
N ALA A 40 18.78 -6.07 -12.42
CA ALA A 40 17.62 -6.38 -13.26
C ALA A 40 17.99 -7.05 -14.58
N ARG A 41 19.09 -6.60 -15.21
CA ARG A 41 19.60 -7.18 -16.46
C ARG A 41 20.13 -8.60 -16.25
N LYS A 42 20.85 -8.83 -15.15
CA LYS A 42 21.35 -10.15 -14.78
C LYS A 42 20.20 -11.11 -14.46
N GLU A 43 19.24 -10.69 -13.68
CA GLU A 43 18.10 -11.53 -13.28
C GLU A 43 17.24 -11.88 -14.50
N LEU A 44 17.04 -10.95 -15.45
CA LEU A 44 16.37 -11.27 -16.71
C LEU A 44 17.08 -12.39 -17.51
N ASP A 45 18.40 -12.53 -17.40
CA ASP A 45 19.14 -13.60 -18.08
C ASP A 45 18.86 -14.99 -17.51
N GLU A 46 18.32 -15.09 -16.28
CA GLU A 46 17.90 -16.35 -15.67
C GLU A 46 16.52 -16.83 -16.20
N LEU A 47 15.78 -15.97 -16.91
CA LEU A 47 14.50 -16.33 -17.53
C LEU A 47 14.70 -17.02 -18.88
N ALA A 48 13.80 -17.96 -19.20
CA ALA A 48 13.88 -18.86 -20.35
C ALA A 48 13.54 -18.20 -21.69
N LEU A 49 14.33 -17.20 -22.11
CA LEU A 49 14.18 -16.49 -23.38
C LEU A 49 15.05 -17.07 -24.52
N ASP A 50 16.02 -17.95 -24.22
CA ASP A 50 16.97 -18.49 -25.21
C ASP A 50 16.35 -19.39 -26.28
N GLY A 51 15.12 -19.86 -26.06
CA GLY A 51 14.38 -20.68 -27.03
C GLY A 51 13.63 -19.88 -28.10
N LEU A 52 13.62 -18.55 -28.00
CA LEU A 52 12.89 -17.69 -28.92
C LEU A 52 13.67 -17.45 -30.23
N ASP A 53 12.93 -17.22 -31.31
CA ASP A 53 13.50 -16.83 -32.59
C ASP A 53 14.12 -15.42 -32.53
N SER A 54 15.13 -15.16 -33.34
CA SER A 54 15.70 -13.81 -33.48
C SER A 54 14.62 -12.81 -33.92
N GLY A 55 14.51 -11.68 -33.24
CA GLY A 55 13.47 -10.68 -33.50
C GLY A 55 12.10 -11.02 -32.90
N ALA A 56 11.99 -12.09 -32.10
CA ALA A 56 10.78 -12.37 -31.34
C ALA A 56 10.38 -11.17 -30.46
N THR A 57 9.08 -10.92 -30.35
CA THR A 57 8.54 -9.85 -29.52
C THR A 57 8.42 -10.31 -28.07
N VAL A 58 8.89 -9.50 -27.11
CA VAL A 58 8.78 -9.80 -25.67
C VAL A 58 7.98 -8.70 -24.99
N ALA A 59 6.83 -9.06 -24.44
CA ALA A 59 6.01 -8.17 -23.66
C ALA A 59 6.52 -8.04 -22.22
N VAL A 60 6.73 -6.80 -21.77
CA VAL A 60 7.09 -6.47 -20.39
C VAL A 60 5.86 -5.88 -19.68
N GLY A 61 5.24 -6.69 -18.84
CA GLY A 61 4.12 -6.29 -17.99
C GLY A 61 4.57 -5.38 -16.86
N VAL A 62 4.08 -4.13 -16.81
CA VAL A 62 4.40 -3.18 -15.73
C VAL A 62 3.13 -2.74 -15.01
N GLY A 63 3.18 -2.81 -13.68
CA GLY A 63 2.07 -2.48 -12.79
C GLY A 63 1.76 -0.98 -12.70
N SER A 64 0.90 -0.62 -11.74
CA SER A 64 0.46 0.76 -11.48
C SER A 64 0.89 1.29 -10.11
N ARG A 65 1.57 0.46 -9.33
CA ARG A 65 2.03 0.83 -7.99
C ARG A 65 3.43 1.41 -8.10
N GLY A 66 3.67 2.49 -7.35
CA GLY A 66 4.99 3.02 -7.17
C GLY A 66 5.84 2.04 -6.38
N ILE A 67 7.08 1.92 -6.80
CA ILE A 67 8.21 1.38 -6.05
C ILE A 67 9.41 2.21 -6.48
N ASP A 68 10.35 2.42 -5.57
CA ASP A 68 11.62 3.08 -5.85
C ASP A 68 12.21 2.60 -7.19
N ARG A 69 12.62 3.54 -8.06
CA ARG A 69 13.31 3.27 -9.33
C ARG A 69 12.64 2.26 -10.27
N ILE A 70 11.31 2.12 -10.25
CA ILE A 70 10.59 1.23 -11.19
C ILE A 70 10.85 1.56 -12.66
N ASP A 71 11.03 2.84 -12.99
CA ASP A 71 11.38 3.28 -14.34
C ASP A 71 12.78 2.80 -14.77
N GLU A 72 13.74 2.80 -13.84
CA GLU A 72 15.09 2.28 -14.06
C GLU A 72 15.07 0.76 -14.27
N VAL A 73 14.34 0.02 -13.42
CA VAL A 73 14.16 -1.44 -13.58
C VAL A 73 13.53 -1.76 -14.93
N ALA A 74 12.40 -1.10 -15.25
CA ALA A 74 11.68 -1.35 -16.50
C ALA A 74 12.55 -1.03 -17.73
N ALA A 75 13.27 0.09 -17.71
CA ALA A 75 14.20 0.45 -18.78
C ALA A 75 15.34 -0.58 -18.92
N ALA A 76 15.91 -1.05 -17.81
CA ALA A 76 17.01 -2.01 -17.82
C ALA A 76 16.57 -3.39 -18.36
N VAL A 77 15.38 -3.86 -17.99
CA VAL A 77 14.76 -5.08 -18.54
C VAL A 77 14.54 -4.93 -20.04
N VAL A 78 13.93 -3.82 -20.48
CA VAL A 78 13.67 -3.54 -21.90
C VAL A 78 14.97 -3.46 -22.72
N GLU A 79 15.97 -2.75 -22.23
CA GLU A 79 17.28 -2.61 -22.89
C GLU A 79 17.94 -3.99 -23.06
N ARG A 80 17.90 -4.82 -22.01
CA ARG A 80 18.50 -6.16 -22.06
C ARG A 80 17.78 -7.11 -23.00
N ILE A 81 16.45 -7.03 -23.09
CA ILE A 81 15.67 -7.75 -24.12
C ILE A 81 16.15 -7.34 -25.52
N ALA A 82 16.28 -6.03 -25.78
CA ALA A 82 16.73 -5.52 -27.07
C ALA A 82 18.17 -5.96 -27.41
N GLU A 83 19.09 -5.96 -26.45
CA GLU A 83 20.46 -6.44 -26.63
C GLU A 83 20.56 -7.93 -26.96
N ARG A 84 19.60 -8.73 -26.48
CA ARG A 84 19.48 -10.16 -26.84
C ARG A 84 18.91 -10.36 -28.26
N GLY A 85 18.56 -9.29 -28.96
CA GLY A 85 18.07 -9.32 -30.34
C GLY A 85 16.57 -9.53 -30.46
N PHE A 86 15.82 -9.25 -29.39
CA PHE A 86 14.36 -9.33 -29.35
C PHE A 86 13.71 -7.94 -29.47
N GLU A 87 12.42 -7.88 -29.76
CA GLU A 87 11.64 -6.64 -29.87
C GLU A 87 10.82 -6.41 -28.58
N PRO A 88 11.27 -5.56 -27.65
CA PRO A 88 10.51 -5.30 -26.42
C PRO A 88 9.26 -4.46 -26.68
N VAL A 89 8.17 -4.77 -25.96
CA VAL A 89 6.96 -3.93 -25.87
C VAL A 89 6.49 -3.86 -24.42
N VAL A 90 6.22 -2.66 -23.91
CA VAL A 90 5.66 -2.51 -22.56
C VAL A 90 4.16 -2.65 -22.61
N VAL A 91 3.60 -3.53 -21.76
CA VAL A 91 2.15 -3.74 -21.63
C VAL A 91 1.73 -3.34 -20.22
N PRO A 92 0.82 -2.37 -20.03
CA PRO A 92 0.36 -2.02 -18.70
C PRO A 92 -0.43 -3.19 -18.08
N ALA A 93 0.06 -3.71 -16.95
CA ALA A 93 -0.47 -4.87 -16.22
C ALA A 93 -1.17 -4.43 -14.93
N MET A 94 -2.23 -3.64 -15.06
CA MET A 94 -2.84 -2.93 -13.93
C MET A 94 -4.35 -3.10 -13.79
N GLY A 95 -4.93 -4.09 -14.46
CA GLY A 95 -6.35 -4.44 -14.32
C GLY A 95 -7.26 -3.28 -14.74
N SER A 96 -8.02 -2.73 -13.79
CA SER A 96 -8.96 -1.62 -13.99
C SER A 96 -8.38 -0.23 -13.71
N HIS A 97 -7.11 -0.14 -13.28
CA HIS A 97 -6.47 1.16 -12.99
C HIS A 97 -6.36 2.03 -14.25
N GLY A 98 -6.15 3.33 -14.05
CA GLY A 98 -6.19 4.30 -15.15
C GLY A 98 -7.60 4.45 -15.75
N GLY A 99 -8.65 4.22 -14.96
CA GLY A 99 -10.03 4.29 -15.45
C GLY A 99 -10.41 3.21 -16.46
N ALA A 100 -9.60 2.15 -16.59
CA ALA A 100 -9.75 1.11 -17.60
C ALA A 100 -9.75 1.64 -19.05
N THR A 101 -9.00 2.72 -19.32
CA THR A 101 -8.79 3.24 -20.68
C THR A 101 -7.31 3.18 -21.07
N PRO A 102 -6.98 3.03 -22.36
CA PRO A 102 -5.59 3.08 -22.82
C PRO A 102 -4.86 4.37 -22.41
N GLU A 103 -5.53 5.51 -22.49
CA GLU A 103 -4.96 6.82 -22.14
C GLU A 103 -4.67 6.90 -20.65
N GLY A 104 -5.61 6.49 -19.80
CA GLY A 104 -5.42 6.54 -18.36
C GLY A 104 -4.37 5.55 -17.86
N GLN A 105 -4.21 4.38 -18.49
CA GLN A 105 -3.10 3.47 -18.15
C GLN A 105 -1.74 4.06 -18.53
N ARG A 106 -1.65 4.79 -19.66
CA ARG A 106 -0.43 5.52 -20.03
C ARG A 106 -0.13 6.66 -19.05
N GLU A 107 -1.15 7.40 -18.62
CA GLU A 107 -0.98 8.46 -17.60
C GLU A 107 -0.45 7.89 -16.27
N VAL A 108 -0.94 6.72 -15.87
CA VAL A 108 -0.46 6.01 -14.67
C VAL A 108 1.02 5.62 -14.83
N LEU A 109 1.40 4.98 -15.95
CA LEU A 109 2.81 4.62 -16.19
C LEU A 109 3.71 5.86 -16.24
N ALA A 110 3.28 6.93 -16.90
CA ALA A 110 4.03 8.18 -16.98
C ALA A 110 4.25 8.82 -15.60
N ALA A 111 3.27 8.73 -14.70
CA ALA A 111 3.43 9.18 -13.31
C ALA A 111 4.46 8.36 -12.52
N LEU A 112 4.74 7.13 -12.95
CA LEU A 112 5.82 6.27 -12.42
C LEU A 112 7.15 6.45 -13.17
N GLY A 113 7.25 7.41 -14.09
CA GLY A 113 8.43 7.62 -14.93
C GLY A 113 8.53 6.64 -16.12
N VAL A 114 7.60 5.69 -16.26
CA VAL A 114 7.59 4.70 -17.33
C VAL A 114 6.93 5.29 -18.57
N THR A 115 7.74 5.85 -19.47
CA THR A 115 7.33 6.39 -20.77
C THR A 115 8.08 5.70 -21.90
N GLU A 116 7.55 5.73 -23.13
CA GLU A 116 8.21 5.14 -24.30
C GLU A 116 9.63 5.70 -24.49
N GLU A 117 9.83 7.00 -24.24
CA GLU A 117 11.14 7.65 -24.29
C GLU A 117 12.09 7.13 -23.21
N ARG A 118 11.60 6.98 -21.96
CA ARG A 118 12.42 6.57 -20.83
C ARG A 118 12.88 5.11 -20.93
N VAL A 119 11.98 4.23 -21.37
CA VAL A 119 12.25 2.78 -21.46
C VAL A 119 12.80 2.38 -22.82
N GLY A 120 12.62 3.19 -23.86
CA GLY A 120 13.13 2.90 -25.20
C GLY A 120 12.31 1.88 -25.99
N ALA A 121 11.05 1.64 -25.61
CA ALA A 121 10.14 0.68 -26.25
C ALA A 121 8.70 1.23 -26.33
N PRO A 122 7.89 0.77 -27.31
CA PRO A 122 6.49 1.17 -27.40
C PRO A 122 5.67 0.70 -26.19
N ILE A 123 4.63 1.45 -25.84
CA ILE A 123 3.64 1.08 -24.82
C ILE A 123 2.33 0.68 -25.49
N ASP A 124 2.03 -0.62 -25.45
CA ASP A 124 0.75 -1.18 -25.90
C ASP A 124 -0.27 -1.23 -24.77
N ALA A 125 -1.00 -0.13 -24.61
CA ALA A 125 -2.06 0.02 -23.62
C ALA A 125 -3.44 -0.46 -24.11
N ARG A 126 -3.54 -1.34 -25.12
CA ARG A 126 -4.83 -1.92 -25.52
C ARG A 126 -5.48 -2.62 -24.31
N MET A 127 -6.78 -2.37 -24.15
CA MET A 127 -7.59 -2.91 -23.03
C MET A 127 -8.26 -4.25 -23.35
N GLY A 128 -8.11 -4.74 -24.58
CA GLY A 128 -8.64 -6.04 -25.01
C GLY A 128 -8.10 -7.18 -24.15
N ALA A 129 -9.00 -8.11 -23.81
CA ALA A 129 -8.69 -9.29 -23.02
C ALA A 129 -9.44 -10.50 -23.59
N GLU A 130 -8.67 -11.52 -23.94
CA GLU A 130 -9.16 -12.78 -24.45
C GLU A 130 -9.48 -13.72 -23.29
N ARG A 131 -10.51 -14.56 -23.46
CA ARG A 131 -10.82 -15.62 -22.48
C ARG A 131 -9.99 -16.84 -22.84
N LEU A 132 -9.11 -17.28 -21.94
CA LEU A 132 -8.29 -18.46 -22.14
C LEU A 132 -9.10 -19.73 -21.90
N ALA A 133 -9.57 -19.91 -20.66
CA ALA A 133 -10.32 -21.08 -20.25
C ALA A 133 -11.32 -20.76 -19.12
N THR A 134 -11.82 -21.80 -18.48
CA THR A 134 -12.58 -21.72 -17.23
C THR A 134 -11.93 -22.66 -16.24
N ALA A 135 -11.47 -22.12 -15.11
CA ALA A 135 -10.98 -22.91 -13.99
C ALA A 135 -12.12 -23.17 -12.99
N GLY A 136 -12.09 -24.31 -12.31
CA GLY A 136 -12.95 -24.55 -11.15
C GLY A 136 -12.25 -24.03 -9.89
N VAL A 137 -12.98 -23.30 -9.04
CA VAL A 137 -12.50 -22.84 -7.72
C VAL A 137 -13.60 -23.17 -6.72
N GLY A 138 -13.37 -24.15 -5.85
CA GLY A 138 -14.41 -24.66 -4.96
C GLY A 138 -15.67 -25.07 -5.74
N ASP A 139 -16.80 -24.42 -5.44
CA ASP A 139 -18.09 -24.64 -6.11
C ASP A 139 -18.37 -23.65 -7.26
N ALA A 140 -17.43 -22.75 -7.57
CA ALA A 140 -17.58 -21.70 -8.57
C ALA A 140 -16.74 -21.95 -9.84
N ASP A 141 -17.27 -21.48 -10.97
CA ASP A 141 -16.54 -21.40 -12.23
C ASP A 141 -15.86 -20.03 -12.36
N LEU A 142 -14.56 -20.03 -12.64
CA LEU A 142 -13.76 -18.84 -12.89
C LEU A 142 -13.39 -18.75 -14.39
N PRO A 143 -14.04 -17.86 -15.17
CA PRO A 143 -13.54 -17.51 -16.49
C PRO A 143 -12.21 -16.76 -16.37
N VAL A 144 -11.15 -17.32 -16.95
CA VAL A 144 -9.80 -16.74 -16.93
C VAL A 144 -9.58 -15.91 -18.19
N TYR A 145 -9.05 -14.70 -18.02
CA TYR A 145 -8.80 -13.76 -19.12
C TYR A 145 -7.35 -13.28 -19.11
N PHE A 146 -6.82 -12.96 -20.29
CA PHE A 146 -5.47 -12.44 -20.44
C PHE A 146 -5.39 -11.38 -21.55
N SER A 147 -4.39 -10.50 -21.47
CA SER A 147 -4.31 -9.33 -22.33
C SER A 147 -4.06 -9.71 -23.80
N GLU A 148 -4.87 -9.19 -24.72
CA GLU A 148 -4.63 -9.35 -26.16
C GLU A 148 -3.29 -8.74 -26.61
N ALA A 149 -2.82 -7.70 -25.93
CA ALA A 149 -1.51 -7.10 -26.20
C ALA A 149 -0.35 -8.02 -25.75
N ALA A 150 -0.49 -8.67 -24.60
CA ALA A 150 0.51 -9.62 -24.12
C ALA A 150 0.50 -10.93 -24.92
N LEU A 151 -0.67 -11.46 -25.29
CA LEU A 151 -0.82 -12.65 -26.14
C LEU A 151 -0.26 -12.47 -27.55
N ALA A 152 -0.16 -11.24 -28.03
CA ALA A 152 0.41 -10.95 -29.34
C ALA A 152 1.95 -11.03 -29.38
N ALA A 153 2.60 -11.12 -28.21
CA ALA A 153 4.05 -11.30 -28.10
C ALA A 153 4.42 -12.78 -28.05
N ASP A 154 5.67 -13.09 -28.40
CA ASP A 154 6.21 -14.46 -28.37
C ASP A 154 6.62 -14.90 -26.95
N ALA A 155 6.85 -13.93 -26.05
CA ALA A 155 7.10 -14.16 -24.63
C ALA A 155 6.55 -13.01 -23.77
N VAL A 156 6.20 -13.31 -22.52
CA VAL A 156 5.74 -12.34 -21.53
C VAL A 156 6.59 -12.43 -20.26
N VAL A 157 7.12 -11.28 -19.83
CA VAL A 157 7.79 -11.09 -18.55
C VAL A 157 7.02 -10.05 -17.75
N VAL A 158 6.83 -10.26 -16.45
CA VAL A 158 6.13 -9.33 -15.56
C VAL A 158 7.09 -8.71 -14.54
N VAL A 159 7.04 -7.39 -14.31
CA VAL A 159 7.86 -6.69 -13.30
C VAL A 159 6.97 -6.10 -12.22
N ASN A 160 7.07 -6.60 -10.98
CA ASN A 160 6.23 -6.10 -9.88
C ASN A 160 6.88 -6.19 -8.51
N ARG A 161 6.37 -5.36 -7.60
CA ARG A 161 6.65 -5.44 -6.17
C ARG A 161 5.85 -6.57 -5.50
N VAL A 162 6.53 -7.35 -4.67
CA VAL A 162 5.92 -8.26 -3.68
C VAL A 162 5.71 -7.48 -2.37
N LYS A 163 4.47 -7.44 -1.87
CA LYS A 163 4.10 -6.72 -0.64
C LYS A 163 2.79 -7.26 -0.08
N ALA A 164 2.62 -7.14 1.24
CA ALA A 164 1.34 -7.31 1.92
C ALA A 164 0.20 -6.51 1.25
N HIS A 165 -0.98 -7.10 1.21
CA HIS A 165 -2.19 -6.56 0.65
C HIS A 165 -3.02 -5.86 1.72
N THR A 166 -3.70 -4.77 1.35
CA THR A 166 -4.45 -3.93 2.31
C THR A 166 -5.89 -4.37 2.57
N ASN A 167 -6.26 -5.59 2.17
CA ASN A 167 -7.64 -6.10 2.27
C ASN A 167 -7.73 -7.59 2.65
N PHE A 168 -6.62 -8.32 2.70
CA PHE A 168 -6.60 -9.73 3.09
C PHE A 168 -5.15 -10.13 3.38
N THR A 169 -4.99 -11.23 4.11
CA THR A 169 -3.71 -11.89 4.40
C THR A 169 -3.72 -13.29 3.79
N GLY A 170 -2.60 -13.74 3.23
CA GLY A 170 -2.47 -15.09 2.69
C GLY A 170 -1.03 -15.46 2.33
N GLU A 171 -0.79 -16.71 1.93
CA GLU A 171 0.54 -17.15 1.47
C GLU A 171 0.98 -16.39 0.19
N ILE A 172 0.02 -15.87 -0.58
CA ILE A 172 0.24 -15.05 -1.77
C ILE A 172 -0.67 -13.84 -1.71
N GLU A 173 -0.08 -12.65 -1.88
CA GLU A 173 -0.77 -11.38 -1.72
C GLU A 173 -0.59 -10.45 -2.94
N SER A 174 0.16 -9.36 -2.83
CA SER A 174 0.59 -8.59 -4.00
C SER A 174 1.93 -9.12 -4.48
N GLY A 175 2.10 -9.26 -5.79
CA GLY A 175 3.31 -9.83 -6.39
C GLY A 175 3.14 -10.10 -7.89
N LEU A 176 3.99 -10.94 -8.43
CA LEU A 176 3.96 -11.45 -9.80
C LEU A 176 2.69 -12.24 -10.09
N THR A 177 2.22 -13.12 -9.19
CA THR A 177 0.99 -13.92 -9.41
C THR A 177 -0.22 -13.01 -9.62
N LYS A 178 -0.45 -12.10 -8.68
CA LYS A 178 -1.58 -11.16 -8.76
C LYS A 178 -1.46 -10.23 -9.96
N MET A 179 -0.25 -9.75 -10.30
CA MET A 179 -0.08 -8.90 -11.48
C MET A 179 -0.36 -9.67 -12.78
N THR A 180 0.03 -10.94 -12.85
CA THR A 180 -0.24 -11.81 -13.98
C THR A 180 -1.74 -12.06 -14.13
N VAL A 181 -2.40 -12.51 -13.06
CA VAL A 181 -3.84 -12.86 -13.09
C VAL A 181 -4.73 -11.62 -13.25
N VAL A 182 -4.57 -10.63 -12.38
CA VAL A 182 -5.47 -9.47 -12.29
C VAL A 182 -4.98 -8.33 -13.18
N GLY A 183 -3.68 -8.10 -13.19
CA GLY A 183 -3.06 -7.00 -13.94
C GLY A 183 -3.18 -7.21 -15.46
N LEU A 184 -2.67 -8.33 -15.97
CA LEU A 184 -2.77 -8.71 -17.39
C LEU A 184 -4.15 -9.24 -17.77
N GLY A 185 -4.99 -9.65 -16.82
CA GLY A 185 -6.41 -9.90 -17.07
C GLY A 185 -7.21 -8.65 -17.50
N LYS A 186 -6.62 -7.45 -17.41
CA LYS A 186 -7.28 -6.15 -17.68
C LYS A 186 -8.56 -6.00 -16.85
N GLN A 187 -9.44 -5.07 -17.25
CA GLN A 187 -10.69 -4.83 -16.51
C GLN A 187 -11.58 -6.08 -16.43
N ARG A 188 -11.64 -6.88 -17.50
CA ARG A 188 -12.54 -8.04 -17.60
C ARG A 188 -12.08 -9.19 -16.72
N GLY A 189 -10.79 -9.52 -16.75
CA GLY A 189 -10.17 -10.52 -15.88
C GLY A 189 -10.23 -10.10 -14.42
N ALA A 190 -9.91 -8.84 -14.10
CA ALA A 190 -10.01 -8.34 -12.73
C ALA A 190 -11.44 -8.47 -12.17
N LYS A 191 -12.47 -8.14 -12.96
CA LYS A 191 -13.88 -8.32 -12.54
C LYS A 191 -14.24 -9.79 -12.33
N SER A 192 -13.78 -10.67 -13.23
CA SER A 192 -14.00 -12.12 -13.14
C SER A 192 -13.39 -12.68 -11.86
N PHE A 193 -12.10 -12.39 -11.64
CA PHE A 193 -11.33 -12.76 -10.45
C PHE A 193 -12.02 -12.30 -9.17
N HIS A 194 -12.30 -11.00 -9.02
CA HIS A 194 -12.88 -10.48 -7.78
C HIS A 194 -14.27 -11.07 -7.48
N SER A 195 -15.07 -11.37 -8.51
CA SER A 195 -16.37 -12.00 -8.31
C SER A 195 -16.27 -13.38 -7.69
N THR A 196 -15.29 -14.18 -8.10
CA THR A 196 -15.06 -15.53 -7.57
C THR A 196 -14.32 -15.49 -6.24
N ALA A 197 -13.28 -14.65 -6.13
CA ALA A 197 -12.48 -14.51 -4.91
C ALA A 197 -13.28 -14.06 -3.69
N LEU A 198 -14.35 -13.30 -3.89
CA LEU A 198 -15.28 -12.93 -2.81
C LEU A 198 -16.07 -14.11 -2.23
N ALA A 199 -16.28 -15.17 -3.03
CA ALA A 199 -17.01 -16.36 -2.61
C ALA A 199 -16.07 -17.47 -2.13
N GLU A 200 -14.99 -17.71 -2.87
CA GLU A 200 -14.14 -18.91 -2.71
C GLU A 200 -12.78 -18.64 -2.07
N GLY A 201 -12.40 -17.36 -1.89
CA GLY A 201 -11.10 -16.97 -1.35
C GLY A 201 -10.14 -16.42 -2.40
N TYR A 202 -9.26 -15.49 -1.97
CA TYR A 202 -8.35 -14.79 -2.88
C TYR A 202 -7.20 -15.68 -3.35
N VAL A 203 -6.60 -16.46 -2.45
CA VAL A 203 -5.44 -17.30 -2.76
C VAL A 203 -5.84 -18.43 -3.70
N GLU A 204 -6.93 -19.13 -3.39
CA GLU A 204 -7.48 -20.22 -4.19
C GLU A 204 -7.82 -19.77 -5.61
N THR A 205 -8.43 -18.59 -5.73
CA THR A 205 -8.79 -18.01 -7.02
C THR A 205 -7.56 -17.56 -7.81
N LEU A 206 -6.53 -17.01 -7.15
CA LEU A 206 -5.27 -16.62 -7.80
C LEU A 206 -4.54 -17.85 -8.35
N THR A 207 -4.39 -18.89 -7.52
CA THR A 207 -3.72 -20.14 -7.88
C THR A 207 -4.39 -20.80 -9.08
N ALA A 208 -5.71 -21.00 -9.03
CA ALA A 208 -6.44 -21.65 -10.13
C ALA A 208 -6.40 -20.86 -11.44
N ALA A 209 -6.35 -19.51 -11.37
CA ALA A 209 -6.19 -18.68 -12.56
C ALA A 209 -4.76 -18.70 -13.11
N LEU A 210 -3.75 -18.72 -12.24
CA LEU A 210 -2.36 -18.78 -12.63
C LEU A 210 -2.05 -20.08 -13.36
N ASP A 211 -2.52 -21.23 -12.86
CA ASP A 211 -2.34 -22.53 -13.51
C ASP A 211 -2.79 -22.50 -14.98
N VAL A 212 -3.98 -21.94 -15.25
CA VAL A 212 -4.49 -21.75 -16.63
C VAL A 212 -3.59 -20.82 -17.44
N ILE A 213 -3.11 -19.71 -16.86
CA ILE A 213 -2.28 -18.74 -17.58
C ILE A 213 -0.91 -19.33 -17.93
N GLU A 214 -0.30 -20.09 -17.03
CA GLU A 214 1.00 -20.72 -17.27
C GLU A 214 0.91 -21.80 -18.37
N GLU A 215 -0.23 -22.48 -18.51
CA GLU A 215 -0.48 -23.46 -19.57
C GLU A 215 -0.80 -22.82 -20.93
N GLU A 216 -1.58 -21.73 -20.94
CA GLU A 216 -2.21 -21.21 -22.17
C GLU A 216 -1.54 -19.94 -22.72
N THR A 217 -0.50 -19.41 -22.07
CA THR A 217 0.14 -18.14 -22.47
C THR A 217 1.66 -18.26 -22.58
N PRO A 218 2.33 -17.35 -23.32
CA PRO A 218 3.78 -17.38 -23.45
C PRO A 218 4.49 -16.72 -22.24
N LEU A 219 3.93 -16.86 -21.03
CA LEU A 219 4.55 -16.36 -19.80
C LEU A 219 5.84 -17.13 -19.51
N VAL A 220 6.97 -16.42 -19.42
CA VAL A 220 8.27 -17.03 -19.10
C VAL A 220 8.68 -16.81 -17.64
N GLY A 221 8.10 -15.81 -16.98
CA GLY A 221 8.36 -15.49 -15.57
C GLY A 221 8.24 -14.01 -15.27
N GLY A 222 8.88 -13.57 -14.21
CA GLY A 222 8.85 -12.17 -13.78
C GLY A 222 10.05 -11.75 -12.96
N ILE A 223 10.20 -10.43 -12.81
CA ILE A 223 11.17 -9.79 -11.93
C ILE A 223 10.42 -9.31 -10.69
N ALA A 224 10.66 -9.96 -9.56
CA ALA A 224 10.11 -9.60 -8.27
C ALA A 224 10.98 -8.53 -7.61
N LEU A 225 10.33 -7.52 -7.03
CA LEU A 225 10.95 -6.45 -6.29
C LEU A 225 10.46 -6.47 -4.83
N VAL A 226 11.38 -6.33 -3.87
CA VAL A 226 11.05 -6.18 -2.45
C VAL A 226 11.69 -4.90 -1.94
N GLU A 227 10.87 -4.07 -1.30
CA GLU A 227 11.30 -2.82 -0.68
C GLU A 227 11.87 -3.08 0.71
N ASN A 228 12.81 -2.23 1.13
CA ASN A 228 13.26 -2.13 2.50
C ASN A 228 12.34 -1.18 3.31
N PHE A 229 12.63 -0.99 4.59
CA PHE A 229 11.92 -0.07 5.48
C PHE A 229 11.85 1.38 4.96
N GLU A 230 12.84 1.83 4.19
CA GLU A 230 12.88 3.19 3.62
C GLU A 230 12.18 3.30 2.26
N GLU A 231 11.41 2.27 1.87
CA GLU A 231 10.74 2.13 0.57
C GLU A 231 11.68 2.05 -0.64
N GLU A 232 12.95 1.77 -0.42
CA GLU A 232 13.93 1.58 -1.48
C GLU A 232 13.99 0.12 -1.91
N ILE A 233 14.36 -0.19 -3.16
CA ILE A 233 14.56 -1.58 -3.56
C ILE A 233 15.71 -2.18 -2.72
N GLY A 234 15.38 -3.10 -1.82
CA GLY A 234 16.34 -3.88 -1.03
C GLY A 234 16.67 -5.23 -1.66
N HIS A 235 15.77 -5.75 -2.50
CA HIS A 235 15.98 -7.00 -3.22
C HIS A 235 15.25 -7.04 -4.56
N LEU A 236 15.88 -7.70 -5.51
CA LEU A 236 15.38 -7.93 -6.86
C LEU A 236 15.82 -9.32 -7.28
N GLU A 237 14.89 -10.14 -7.77
CA GLU A 237 15.21 -11.45 -8.33
C GLU A 237 14.26 -11.83 -9.48
N ALA A 238 14.75 -12.70 -10.37
CA ALA A 238 13.91 -13.35 -11.36
C ALA A 238 13.24 -14.59 -10.78
N VAL A 239 11.94 -14.72 -11.05
CA VAL A 239 11.15 -15.91 -10.73
C VAL A 239 10.65 -16.50 -12.06
N PRO A 240 11.02 -17.74 -12.42
CA PRO A 240 10.48 -18.38 -13.61
C PRO A 240 8.98 -18.68 -13.49
N ALA A 241 8.28 -18.74 -14.63
CA ALA A 241 6.93 -19.29 -14.68
C ALA A 241 6.91 -20.73 -14.11
N GLY A 242 5.84 -21.09 -13.42
CA GLY A 242 5.71 -22.35 -12.67
C GLY A 242 6.34 -22.32 -11.27
N SER A 243 7.06 -21.24 -10.91
CA SER A 243 7.71 -21.11 -9.58
C SER A 243 7.11 -19.99 -8.72
N PHE A 244 6.15 -19.22 -9.22
CA PHE A 244 5.59 -18.08 -8.47
C PHE A 244 4.99 -18.51 -7.14
N LEU A 245 4.12 -19.53 -7.15
CA LEU A 245 3.43 -20.00 -5.93
C LEU A 245 4.39 -20.57 -4.87
N ALA A 246 5.57 -21.04 -5.29
CA ALA A 246 6.58 -21.57 -4.38
C ALA A 246 7.50 -20.47 -3.83
N ARG A 247 7.82 -19.45 -4.65
CA ARG A 247 8.83 -18.44 -4.30
C ARG A 247 8.25 -17.16 -3.70
N GLU A 248 7.06 -16.75 -4.13
CA GLU A 248 6.43 -15.53 -3.59
C GLU A 248 6.19 -15.56 -2.07
N PRO A 249 5.86 -16.69 -1.41
CA PRO A 249 5.71 -16.71 0.04
C PRO A 249 7.00 -16.28 0.78
N GLU A 250 8.17 -16.76 0.34
CA GLU A 250 9.47 -16.41 0.94
C GLU A 250 9.84 -14.94 0.66
N LEU A 251 9.46 -14.42 -0.52
CA LEU A 251 9.64 -13.00 -0.83
C LEU A 251 8.69 -12.09 -0.04
N LEU A 252 7.46 -12.57 0.22
CA LEU A 252 6.48 -11.86 1.02
C LEU A 252 6.88 -11.82 2.49
N GLU A 253 7.43 -12.92 3.03
CA GLU A 253 8.05 -12.95 4.36
C GLU A 253 9.12 -11.88 4.47
N ARG A 254 10.06 -11.84 3.52
CA ARG A 254 11.08 -10.79 3.46
C ARG A 254 10.48 -9.37 3.38
N ALA A 255 9.44 -9.19 2.57
CA ALA A 255 8.77 -7.90 2.44
C ALA A 255 8.08 -7.47 3.75
N ASN A 256 7.58 -8.43 4.54
CA ASN A 256 6.97 -8.16 5.83
C ASN A 256 8.01 -7.83 6.90
N ASP A 257 9.16 -8.50 6.89
CA ASP A 257 10.28 -8.21 7.81
C ASP A 257 10.82 -6.77 7.63
N GLU A 258 10.77 -6.26 6.41
CA GLU A 258 11.20 -4.90 6.05
C GLU A 258 10.08 -3.86 6.17
N MET A 259 8.81 -4.29 6.31
CA MET A 259 7.68 -3.38 6.30
C MET A 259 7.72 -2.43 7.50
N PRO A 260 7.52 -1.10 7.31
CA PRO A 260 7.35 -0.20 8.43
C PRO A 260 6.14 -0.60 9.29
N THR A 261 6.34 -0.79 10.59
CA THR A 261 5.29 -1.12 11.57
C THR A 261 5.29 -0.14 12.74
N LEU A 262 4.18 -0.10 13.50
CA LEU A 262 4.14 0.64 14.76
C LEU A 262 5.19 0.05 15.73
N PRO A 263 5.74 0.88 16.65
CA PRO A 263 6.79 0.42 17.56
C PRO A 263 6.31 -0.63 18.58
N VAL A 264 5.00 -0.77 18.77
CA VAL A 264 4.37 -1.71 19.71
C VAL A 264 3.05 -2.21 19.13
N ASP A 265 2.65 -3.41 19.55
CA ASP A 265 1.40 -4.04 19.10
C ASP A 265 0.17 -3.48 19.82
N ASP A 266 0.24 -3.21 21.13
CA ASP A 266 -0.89 -2.69 21.92
C ASP A 266 -0.86 -1.15 21.96
N VAL A 267 -1.86 -0.49 21.36
CA VAL A 267 -1.97 0.98 21.29
C VAL A 267 -3.37 1.43 21.66
N ASP A 268 -3.50 2.20 22.75
CA ASP A 268 -4.79 2.77 23.18
C ASP A 268 -5.25 3.85 22.18
N LEU A 269 -4.34 4.73 21.77
CA LEU A 269 -4.64 5.81 20.83
C LEU A 269 -3.52 5.99 19.79
N LEU A 270 -3.87 5.77 18.53
CA LEU A 270 -3.04 6.14 17.39
C LEU A 270 -3.48 7.49 16.81
N VAL A 271 -2.61 8.47 16.87
CA VAL A 271 -2.80 9.77 16.20
C VAL A 271 -2.03 9.78 14.88
N VAL A 272 -2.73 10.10 13.79
CA VAL A 272 -2.19 10.15 12.43
C VAL A 272 -2.39 11.56 11.86
N ASP A 273 -1.29 12.25 11.55
CA ASP A 273 -1.35 13.62 11.05
C ASP A 273 -2.01 13.72 9.68
N GLU A 274 -1.63 12.82 8.76
CA GLU A 274 -2.11 12.84 7.39
C GLU A 274 -2.33 11.44 6.81
N ILE A 275 -3.37 11.31 5.98
CA ILE A 275 -3.69 10.10 5.22
C ILE A 275 -3.68 10.40 3.72
N GLY A 276 -3.34 9.41 2.91
CA GLY A 276 -3.22 9.60 1.47
C GLY A 276 -3.15 8.31 0.67
N LYS A 277 -3.51 8.39 -0.62
CA LYS A 277 -3.52 7.19 -1.49
C LYS A 277 -2.15 6.76 -1.94
N GLU A 278 -1.27 7.74 -2.03
CA GLU A 278 0.15 7.60 -2.23
C GLU A 278 0.82 6.95 -1.03
N ILE A 279 0.40 7.27 0.20
CA ILE A 279 0.84 6.60 1.45
C ILE A 279 0.42 5.12 1.43
N SER A 280 -0.86 4.87 1.16
CA SER A 280 -1.38 3.52 0.98
C SER A 280 -2.66 3.58 0.16
N GLY A 281 -2.95 2.56 -0.64
CA GLY A 281 -4.17 2.54 -1.45
C GLY A 281 -5.46 2.78 -0.66
N ALA A 282 -5.46 2.47 0.64
CA ALA A 282 -6.57 2.69 1.56
C ALA A 282 -6.51 4.01 2.33
N GLY A 283 -5.54 4.91 2.10
CA GLY A 283 -5.31 6.14 2.87
C GLY A 283 -4.27 5.98 3.98
N MET A 284 -4.37 4.87 4.70
CA MET A 284 -3.41 4.39 5.70
C MET A 284 -3.07 2.93 5.35
N ASP A 285 -1.87 2.47 5.68
CA ASP A 285 -1.52 1.06 5.55
C ASP A 285 -2.27 0.28 6.63
N THR A 286 -3.18 -0.58 6.18
CA THR A 286 -4.08 -1.33 7.05
C THR A 286 -3.38 -2.42 7.84
N ASN A 287 -2.17 -2.83 7.41
CA ASN A 287 -1.33 -3.75 8.18
C ASN A 287 -0.63 -3.02 9.32
N VAL A 288 -0.26 -1.75 9.11
CA VAL A 288 0.35 -0.89 10.15
C VAL A 288 -0.63 -0.53 11.25
N ILE A 289 -1.90 -0.33 10.91
CA ILE A 289 -2.93 0.06 11.89
C ILE A 289 -3.80 -1.12 12.36
N GLY A 290 -3.50 -2.35 11.95
CA GLY A 290 -4.24 -3.55 12.34
C GLY A 290 -5.74 -3.52 11.97
N ARG A 291 -6.12 -2.90 10.85
CA ARG A 291 -7.53 -2.59 10.56
C ARG A 291 -7.87 -2.60 9.07
N TYR A 292 -8.46 -3.70 8.57
CA TYR A 292 -8.89 -3.84 7.18
C TYR A 292 -10.28 -3.23 6.91
N ARG A 293 -11.26 -3.47 7.81
CA ARG A 293 -12.68 -3.07 7.66
C ARG A 293 -13.28 -3.45 6.31
N VAL A 294 -13.04 -4.67 5.86
CA VAL A 294 -13.66 -5.24 4.64
C VAL A 294 -14.62 -6.37 4.99
N LEU A 295 -15.49 -6.76 4.06
CA LEU A 295 -16.51 -7.80 4.32
C LEU A 295 -15.95 -9.22 4.30
N ASN A 296 -14.82 -9.42 3.61
CA ASN A 296 -14.28 -10.72 3.24
C ASN A 296 -12.99 -11.09 4.00
N ALA A 297 -12.58 -10.27 4.97
CA ALA A 297 -11.42 -10.53 5.82
C ALA A 297 -11.68 -9.90 7.19
N SER A 298 -11.28 -10.60 8.25
CA SER A 298 -11.28 -10.07 9.62
C SER A 298 -10.11 -9.10 9.78
N ASP A 299 -10.27 -8.12 10.67
CA ASP A 299 -9.13 -7.27 11.06
C ASP A 299 -8.03 -8.15 11.70
N PRO A 300 -6.73 -7.85 11.48
CA PRO A 300 -5.62 -8.54 12.13
C PRO A 300 -5.75 -8.56 13.66
N GLU A 301 -5.17 -9.57 14.31
CA GLU A 301 -5.08 -9.59 15.78
C GLU A 301 -4.03 -8.59 16.30
N THR A 302 -2.97 -8.33 15.53
CA THR A 302 -1.96 -7.32 15.84
C THR A 302 -1.60 -6.46 14.62
N PRO A 303 -1.22 -5.18 14.81
CA PRO A 303 -1.29 -4.45 16.09
C PRO A 303 -2.75 -4.20 16.52
N ASP A 304 -3.01 -4.24 17.82
CA ASP A 304 -4.32 -3.94 18.39
C ASP A 304 -4.39 -2.45 18.75
N VAL A 305 -5.15 -1.71 17.93
CA VAL A 305 -5.34 -0.27 18.08
C VAL A 305 -6.78 0.04 18.45
N ASP A 306 -6.99 0.43 19.71
CA ASP A 306 -8.30 0.73 20.26
C ASP A 306 -8.99 1.88 19.51
N LEU A 307 -8.32 3.05 19.45
CA LEU A 307 -8.83 4.24 18.80
C LEU A 307 -7.82 4.85 17.82
N ILE A 308 -8.31 5.26 16.66
CA ILE A 308 -7.54 5.97 15.64
C ILE A 308 -8.10 7.39 15.48
N TYR A 309 -7.24 8.39 15.63
CA TYR A 309 -7.54 9.80 15.37
C TYR A 309 -6.78 10.31 14.15
N VAL A 310 -7.51 10.69 13.08
CA VAL A 310 -6.92 11.26 11.85
C VAL A 310 -7.10 12.77 11.81
N ARG A 311 -5.99 13.51 11.68
CA ARG A 311 -5.97 14.98 11.67
C ARG A 311 -6.10 15.59 10.27
N GLY A 312 -5.88 14.85 9.19
CA GLY A 312 -5.89 15.45 7.85
C GLY A 312 -5.63 14.47 6.71
N LEU A 313 -5.66 15.01 5.50
CA LEU A 313 -5.27 14.38 4.25
C LEU A 313 -4.05 15.11 3.69
N THR A 314 -3.23 14.38 2.94
CA THR A 314 -2.17 14.99 2.14
C THR A 314 -2.76 15.82 0.99
N GLU A 315 -1.99 16.78 0.48
CA GLU A 315 -2.36 17.54 -0.73
C GLU A 315 -2.47 16.64 -1.97
N ALA A 316 -1.64 15.59 -2.04
CA ALA A 316 -1.57 14.64 -3.14
C ALA A 316 -2.89 13.88 -3.35
N THR A 317 -3.70 13.71 -2.29
CA THR A 317 -5.04 13.11 -2.39
C THR A 317 -5.97 13.87 -3.33
N LYS A 318 -5.74 15.18 -3.54
CA LYS A 318 -6.67 16.10 -4.21
C LYS A 318 -8.10 15.96 -3.66
N GLY A 319 -8.21 15.71 -2.35
CA GLY A 319 -9.46 15.52 -1.59
C GLY A 319 -10.07 14.12 -1.62
N ASN A 320 -9.39 13.11 -2.18
CA ASN A 320 -9.89 11.74 -2.14
C ASN A 320 -9.57 11.05 -0.80
N GLY A 321 -10.48 11.16 0.17
CA GLY A 321 -10.32 10.61 1.52
C GLY A 321 -11.03 9.29 1.77
N ASN A 322 -11.05 8.36 0.81
CA ASN A 322 -11.67 7.03 1.00
C ASN A 322 -11.10 6.23 2.17
N GLY A 323 -10.01 6.65 2.82
CA GLY A 323 -9.46 6.02 4.02
C GLY A 323 -9.95 6.58 5.35
N ILE A 324 -10.70 7.68 5.34
CA ILE A 324 -11.05 8.40 6.58
C ILE A 324 -11.92 7.56 7.53
N GLY A 325 -12.69 6.62 7.01
CA GLY A 325 -13.53 5.70 7.79
C GLY A 325 -12.79 4.55 8.45
N LEU A 326 -11.47 4.48 8.29
CA LEU A 326 -10.62 3.63 9.14
C LEU A 326 -10.37 4.28 10.51
N ALA A 327 -10.55 5.60 10.64
CA ALA A 327 -10.46 6.31 11.90
C ALA A 327 -11.76 6.19 12.72
N ASP A 328 -11.64 6.36 14.04
CA ASP A 328 -12.78 6.49 14.95
C ASP A 328 -13.16 7.97 15.14
N LEU A 329 -12.15 8.83 15.10
CA LEU A 329 -12.26 10.28 15.25
C LEU A 329 -11.53 11.01 14.12
N THR A 330 -12.06 12.15 13.73
CA THR A 330 -11.36 13.13 12.91
C THR A 330 -11.70 14.55 13.36
N ARG A 331 -11.18 15.56 12.67
CA ARG A 331 -11.51 16.97 12.93
C ARG A 331 -12.12 17.66 11.72
N ARG A 332 -12.81 18.77 11.98
CA ARG A 332 -13.50 19.56 10.95
C ARG A 332 -12.59 19.90 9.77
N SER A 333 -11.37 20.37 10.03
CA SER A 333 -10.42 20.74 8.97
C SER A 333 -10.02 19.58 8.06
N ALA A 334 -10.01 18.33 8.55
CA ALA A 334 -9.76 17.15 7.72
C ALA A 334 -10.96 16.85 6.81
N VAL A 335 -12.18 17.01 7.34
CA VAL A 335 -13.41 16.82 6.56
C VAL A 335 -13.55 17.88 5.48
N ASP A 336 -13.15 19.12 5.76
CA ASP A 336 -13.19 20.23 4.80
C ASP A 336 -12.24 20.00 3.60
N GLN A 337 -11.24 19.12 3.74
CA GLN A 337 -10.36 18.71 2.64
C GLN A 337 -11.01 17.69 1.69
N LEU A 338 -12.13 17.07 2.08
CA LEU A 338 -12.75 15.98 1.31
C LEU A 338 -13.49 16.48 0.05
N ASP A 339 -13.15 15.87 -1.08
CA ASP A 339 -14.00 15.79 -2.26
C ASP A 339 -14.82 14.50 -2.17
N LEU A 340 -16.06 14.62 -1.72
CA LEU A 340 -16.98 13.48 -1.56
C LEU A 340 -17.26 12.77 -2.88
N LYS A 341 -17.25 13.47 -4.02
CA LYS A 341 -17.46 12.85 -5.32
C LYS A 341 -16.30 11.90 -5.65
N LYS A 342 -15.05 12.32 -5.41
CA LYS A 342 -13.86 11.46 -5.61
C LYS A 342 -13.79 10.31 -4.62
N SER A 343 -14.15 10.56 -3.37
CA SER A 343 -14.17 9.54 -2.32
C SER A 343 -15.21 8.47 -2.63
N TYR A 344 -16.45 8.85 -2.94
CA TYR A 344 -17.52 7.91 -3.28
C TYR A 344 -17.29 7.19 -4.61
N ALA A 345 -16.75 7.86 -5.63
CA ALA A 345 -16.38 7.17 -6.86
C ALA A 345 -15.43 6.00 -6.59
N ASN A 346 -14.48 6.17 -5.66
CA ASN A 346 -13.56 5.10 -5.29
C ASN A 346 -14.25 4.02 -4.43
N ALA A 347 -15.03 4.40 -3.44
CA ALA A 347 -15.78 3.46 -2.58
C ALA A 347 -16.71 2.56 -3.40
N LEU A 348 -17.44 3.14 -4.34
CA LEU A 348 -18.38 2.42 -5.21
C LEU A 348 -17.66 1.49 -6.21
N THR A 349 -16.47 1.88 -6.67
CA THR A 349 -15.69 1.07 -7.62
C THR A 349 -14.97 -0.09 -6.93
N SER A 350 -14.44 0.15 -5.72
CA SER A 350 -13.69 -0.85 -4.94
C SER A 350 -14.56 -1.76 -4.06
N GLY A 351 -15.82 -1.40 -3.83
CA GLY A 351 -16.69 -2.08 -2.87
C GLY A 351 -16.34 -1.83 -1.39
N SER A 352 -15.31 -1.02 -1.11
CA SER A 352 -14.80 -0.75 0.25
C SER A 352 -15.59 0.35 0.96
N LEU A 353 -16.91 0.18 1.08
CA LEU A 353 -17.82 1.21 1.60
C LEU A 353 -17.50 1.63 3.04
N ALA A 354 -17.01 0.71 3.87
CA ALA A 354 -16.66 1.01 5.27
C ALA A 354 -15.56 2.07 5.37
N LYS A 355 -14.56 2.03 4.48
CA LYS A 355 -13.43 2.96 4.48
C LYS A 355 -13.85 4.41 4.17
N SER A 356 -14.99 4.60 3.49
CA SER A 356 -15.57 5.92 3.19
C SER A 356 -16.61 6.42 4.23
N LYS A 357 -16.81 5.70 5.35
CA LYS A 357 -17.69 6.19 6.43
C LYS A 357 -17.06 7.43 7.08
N LEU A 358 -17.88 8.42 7.42
CA LEU A 358 -17.42 9.59 8.15
C LEU A 358 -17.33 9.25 9.65
N PRO A 359 -16.15 9.37 10.29
CA PRO A 359 -15.99 9.19 11.74
C PRO A 359 -16.60 10.35 12.54
N VAL A 360 -16.54 10.28 13.87
CA VAL A 360 -16.94 11.41 14.72
C VAL A 360 -16.04 12.61 14.43
N VAL A 361 -16.64 13.75 14.13
CA VAL A 361 -15.93 14.96 13.72
C VAL A 361 -15.83 15.94 14.90
N ALA A 362 -14.63 16.06 15.46
CA ALA A 362 -14.30 17.07 16.47
C ALA A 362 -14.14 18.46 15.81
N PRO A 363 -14.41 19.56 16.55
CA PRO A 363 -14.16 20.91 16.05
C PRO A 363 -12.66 21.16 15.79
N ASP A 364 -11.76 20.61 16.61
CA ASP A 364 -10.31 20.86 16.61
C ASP A 364 -9.53 19.68 17.24
N ASP A 365 -8.19 19.76 17.31
CA ASP A 365 -7.36 18.70 17.91
C ASP A 365 -7.55 18.60 19.41
N GLU A 366 -7.66 19.73 20.10
CA GLU A 366 -7.83 19.76 21.56
C GLU A 366 -9.07 18.98 21.99
N PHE A 367 -10.21 19.21 21.32
CA PHE A 367 -11.43 18.46 21.58
C PHE A 367 -11.32 17.02 21.10
N GLY A 368 -10.66 16.77 19.96
CA GLY A 368 -10.47 15.42 19.41
C GLY A 368 -9.69 14.51 20.34
N LEU A 369 -8.53 14.97 20.84
CA LEU A 369 -7.69 14.23 21.79
C LEU A 369 -8.39 14.03 23.14
N ARG A 370 -9.10 15.06 23.63
CA ARG A 370 -9.94 14.95 24.83
C ARG A 370 -11.03 13.90 24.67
N THR A 371 -11.68 13.86 23.51
CA THR A 371 -12.73 12.89 23.19
C THR A 371 -12.16 11.47 23.12
N ALA A 372 -10.99 11.30 22.49
CA ALA A 372 -10.30 10.01 22.43
C ALA A 372 -9.97 9.49 23.83
N ALA A 373 -9.32 10.32 24.66
CA ALA A 373 -9.01 9.98 26.05
C ALA A 373 -10.26 9.58 26.84
N ALA A 374 -11.35 10.34 26.74
CA ALA A 374 -12.60 9.99 27.43
C ALA A 374 -13.23 8.68 26.90
N ALA A 375 -13.11 8.40 25.61
CA ALA A 375 -13.67 7.20 24.98
C ALA A 375 -12.96 5.90 25.36
N LEU A 376 -11.68 5.97 25.76
CA LEU A 376 -10.94 4.83 26.33
C LEU A 376 -11.53 4.34 27.66
N GLY A 377 -12.33 5.16 28.35
CA GLY A 377 -13.08 4.79 29.55
C GLY A 377 -12.26 4.74 30.84
N ALA A 378 -11.06 4.15 30.83
CA ALA A 378 -10.15 4.05 31.98
C ALA A 378 -8.84 4.84 31.75
N TYR A 379 -8.96 6.03 31.17
CA TYR A 379 -7.82 6.85 30.80
C TYR A 379 -7.02 7.35 32.01
N ASP A 380 -5.72 7.10 31.97
CA ASP A 380 -4.71 7.65 32.86
C ASP A 380 -3.52 8.10 32.00
N PRO A 381 -3.14 9.39 32.01
CA PRO A 381 -2.02 9.88 31.21
C PRO A 381 -0.69 9.18 31.56
N GLU A 382 -0.51 8.62 32.76
CA GLU A 382 0.73 7.94 33.12
C GLU A 382 0.84 6.54 32.51
N THR A 383 -0.29 5.90 32.17
CA THR A 383 -0.31 4.52 31.66
C THR A 383 -0.83 4.39 30.24
N ALA A 384 -1.48 5.43 29.70
CA ALA A 384 -2.05 5.40 28.35
C ALA A 384 -0.94 5.23 27.30
N ARG A 385 -1.10 4.26 26.41
CA ARG A 385 -0.20 3.92 25.31
C ARG A 385 -0.63 4.68 24.06
N ILE A 386 -0.03 5.85 23.86
CA ILE A 386 -0.37 6.75 22.75
C ILE A 386 0.80 6.77 21.77
N VAL A 387 0.52 6.52 20.50
CA VAL A 387 1.49 6.63 19.40
C VAL A 387 1.02 7.74 18.46
N TRP A 388 1.92 8.66 18.12
CA TRP A 388 1.64 9.78 17.22
C TRP A 388 2.61 9.75 16.05
N ILE A 389 2.07 9.43 14.87
CA ILE A 389 2.81 9.32 13.62
C ILE A 389 2.40 10.42 12.66
N ARG A 390 3.31 10.76 11.75
CA ARG A 390 2.96 11.62 10.62
C ARG A 390 1.98 10.90 9.70
N ASN A 391 2.36 9.71 9.24
CA ASN A 391 1.55 8.81 8.43
C ASN A 391 2.10 7.37 8.58
N THR A 392 1.42 6.38 8.00
CA THR A 392 1.78 4.95 8.14
C THR A 392 2.93 4.49 7.25
N GLN A 393 3.49 5.39 6.45
CA GLN A 393 4.63 5.10 5.57
C GLN A 393 5.92 5.62 6.21
N ASP A 394 5.90 6.85 6.73
CA ASP A 394 7.03 7.52 7.34
C ASP A 394 7.11 7.21 8.86
N LEU A 395 7.66 6.03 9.21
CA LEU A 395 7.79 5.58 10.62
C LEU A 395 9.21 5.70 11.19
N GLY A 396 10.10 6.47 10.53
CA GLY A 396 11.45 6.76 11.05
C GLY A 396 11.49 7.83 12.14
N GLU A 397 10.44 8.66 12.27
CA GLU A 397 10.30 9.62 13.37
C GLU A 397 8.84 9.65 13.85
N TYR A 398 8.64 9.45 15.15
CA TYR A 398 7.31 9.45 15.77
C TYR A 398 7.39 9.93 17.22
N ARG A 399 6.22 10.15 17.83
CA ARG A 399 6.13 10.41 19.27
C ARG A 399 5.36 9.29 19.95
N VAL A 400 5.80 8.92 21.15
CA VAL A 400 5.08 7.97 21.99
C VAL A 400 4.90 8.53 23.39
N SER A 401 3.82 8.16 24.07
CA SER A 401 3.69 8.43 25.50
C SER A 401 4.74 7.66 26.30
N ASP A 402 5.01 8.12 27.52
CA ASP A 402 5.98 7.48 28.42
C ASP A 402 5.73 5.99 28.65
N ALA A 403 4.46 5.56 28.64
CA ALA A 403 4.06 4.17 28.83
C ALA A 403 4.53 3.21 27.72
N VAL A 404 5.00 3.73 26.58
CA VAL A 404 5.48 2.94 25.43
C VAL A 404 7.01 2.89 25.37
N VAL A 405 7.72 3.77 26.09
CA VAL A 405 9.17 3.98 25.94
C VAL A 405 9.98 2.71 26.25
N ASP A 406 9.59 1.97 27.29
CA ASP A 406 10.29 0.74 27.69
C ASP A 406 10.06 -0.44 26.73
N ASP A 407 9.06 -0.34 25.84
CA ASP A 407 8.69 -1.36 24.85
C ASP A 407 9.20 -1.04 23.44
N LEU A 408 9.94 0.07 23.27
CA LEU A 408 10.46 0.47 21.96
C LEU A 408 11.39 -0.61 21.36
N PRO A 409 11.35 -0.81 20.03
CA PRO A 409 12.17 -1.81 19.36
C PRO A 409 13.67 -1.44 19.39
N GLU A 410 14.53 -2.42 19.16
CA GLU A 410 15.96 -2.16 18.97
C GLU A 410 16.19 -1.21 17.78
N GLY A 411 17.04 -0.20 17.96
CA GLY A 411 17.30 0.84 16.95
C GLY A 411 16.38 2.06 17.06
N ALA A 412 15.43 2.08 18.01
CA ALA A 412 14.65 3.26 18.35
C ALA A 412 15.31 4.05 19.49
N ASP A 413 15.68 5.30 19.20
CA ASP A 413 16.34 6.21 20.14
C ASP A 413 15.39 7.34 20.57
N VAL A 414 15.26 7.55 21.88
CA VAL A 414 14.59 8.74 22.42
C VAL A 414 15.51 9.95 22.28
N VAL A 415 15.14 10.87 21.40
CA VAL A 415 15.94 12.07 21.06
C VAL A 415 15.46 13.35 21.75
N GLY A 416 14.36 13.29 22.51
CA GLY A 416 13.83 14.41 23.25
C GLY A 416 12.51 14.10 23.96
N ARG A 417 12.10 15.01 24.83
CA ARG A 417 10.79 15.00 25.51
C ARG A 417 10.00 16.24 25.13
N GLU A 418 8.73 16.05 24.79
CA GLU A 418 7.84 17.09 24.27
C GLU A 418 6.48 17.02 24.97
N THR A 419 5.85 18.17 25.16
CA THR A 419 4.45 18.28 25.62
C THR A 419 3.57 18.82 24.51
N VAL A 420 2.29 18.47 24.51
CA VAL A 420 1.32 18.98 23.54
C VAL A 420 0.75 20.32 24.03
N ALA A 421 0.94 21.36 23.23
CA ALA A 421 0.28 22.65 23.37
C ALA A 421 -0.77 22.84 22.26
N PHE A 422 -1.70 23.77 22.48
CA PHE A 422 -2.77 24.07 21.52
C PHE A 422 -2.73 25.53 21.09
N GLU A 423 -2.58 25.77 19.78
CA GLU A 423 -2.73 27.08 19.16
C GLU A 423 -4.02 27.07 18.35
N ASP A 424 -5.00 27.89 18.76
CA ASP A 424 -6.36 27.92 18.18
C ASP A 424 -6.98 26.52 18.04
N GLY A 425 -6.82 25.68 19.07
CA GLY A 425 -7.31 24.31 19.13
C GLY A 425 -6.48 23.29 18.32
N THR A 426 -5.47 23.73 17.57
CA THR A 426 -4.56 22.86 16.83
C THR A 426 -3.37 22.43 17.69
N ALA A 427 -3.14 21.13 17.80
CA ALA A 427 -2.05 20.54 18.57
C ALA A 427 -0.69 20.82 17.91
N ARG A 428 0.27 21.21 18.75
CA ARG A 428 1.69 21.36 18.43
C ARG A 428 2.54 20.79 19.57
N PHE A 429 3.68 20.23 19.23
CA PHE A 429 4.66 19.78 20.21
C PHE A 429 5.59 20.94 20.60
N GLU A 430 5.82 21.09 21.90
CA GLU A 430 6.79 22.01 22.48
C GLU A 430 7.79 21.21 23.31
N ALA A 431 9.05 21.64 23.37
CA ALA A 431 10.04 20.98 24.21
C ALA A 431 9.58 21.03 25.67
N ALA A 432 9.61 19.89 26.37
CA ALA A 432 9.31 19.84 27.79
C ALA A 432 10.26 20.81 28.51
N GLY A 433 9.70 21.78 29.23
CA GLY A 433 10.48 22.81 29.91
C GLY A 433 11.44 22.17 30.90
N GLY A 434 12.75 22.21 30.60
CA GLY A 434 13.77 21.71 31.52
C GLY A 434 13.65 22.45 32.84
N ASP A 435 13.45 21.70 33.92
CA ASP A 435 13.61 22.23 35.27
C ASP A 435 14.97 22.91 35.34
N GLY A 436 14.93 24.24 35.42
CA GLY A 436 16.06 25.06 35.82
C GLY A 436 16.38 24.78 37.28
N SER A 437 16.95 23.62 37.58
CA SER A 437 17.72 23.38 38.80
C SER A 437 19.16 23.84 38.56
N GLY A 438 19.31 25.16 38.42
CA GLY A 438 20.58 25.81 38.66
C GLY A 438 20.78 25.97 40.16
N ALA A 439 21.68 25.17 40.74
CA ALA A 439 22.69 25.56 41.73
C ALA A 439 23.55 24.36 42.13
#